data_AF-A0A2E4V381-F1
#
_entry.id   AF-A0A2E4V381-F1
#
_cell.length_a   1.000
_cell.length_b   1.000
_cell.length_c   1.000
_cell.angle_alpha   90.00
_cell.angle_beta   90.00
_cell.angle_gamma   90.00
#
_symmetry.space_group_name_H-M   'P 1'
#
loop_
_entity.id
_entity.type
_entity.pdbx_description
1 polymer ?
#
loop_
_entity_poly.entity_id
_entity_poly.type
_entity_poly.pdbx_seq_one_letter_code
_entity_poly.pdbx_strand_id
1 'polypeptide(L)'
;MARPPAEVRFPGDKNRRKKVKVRGIKQASKQIQQRLERDLDALLEDPKIFLPDIKTNLGKPRRDMMAASLKEIEYVSKKRYDRKWLAKRMVKRRGDIVARALAGSLLAALDGDHSTVAVFNNPIYGSSSFIRRGNGKQSHQAAIQNFKNHKLRLLVWDEHAKSGHWFFSWKDGFEYTGTVPQAPENWIDAALEFSSIKFSGEDYRWSKGLDEETVKNEIFSDSGWLKITFQNGVIAGISQSSLTKTDDGFVPSIALTMLPPKISEIVKAEWMWKPIGWPKERDLPAKGLEKLDEILLAWMSMALEDSSLAKECRKSILNSIEDGYVCGNNWFDSSCQEDFLEFLSGSDDEKSAISTILDKLEGGVHVRQDGLVFDLDERVVRFEENSCHPLLVSLWKDHGFIVLEEMFGLTGTEAEEIYSKQLQRKQGFGAFLRELKNNLSTAKKLDLLPWSHTSLPQPLSFADKLIRKAGDDGVASTVSLARKGKGLDAAMGWAWLVVHDRTESDAWRFDSASRDKGSDWVPALQMLWESATKILSGDDSSSRDEYIQSMEKLAEISGAGKLTSP
;
A
#
# COMPACT_ATOMS: atom_id res chain seq x y z
N MET A 1 37.96 14.56 -24.47
CA MET A 1 37.14 14.50 -25.70
C MET A 1 37.18 15.87 -26.38
N ALA A 2 37.61 15.94 -27.64
CA ALA A 2 37.79 17.17 -28.40
C ALA A 2 36.44 17.77 -28.84
N ARG A 3 36.32 19.11 -28.84
CA ARG A 3 35.14 19.80 -29.40
C ARG A 3 35.08 19.59 -30.91
N PRO A 4 33.89 19.35 -31.50
CA PRO A 4 33.75 19.22 -32.95
C PRO A 4 34.04 20.57 -33.64
N PRO A 5 34.56 20.55 -34.88
CA PRO A 5 34.93 21.77 -35.59
C PRO A 5 33.69 22.57 -36.02
N ALA A 6 33.81 23.89 -36.02
CA ALA A 6 32.74 24.81 -36.40
C ALA A 6 32.32 24.65 -37.87
N GLU A 7 31.02 24.54 -38.13
CA GLU A 7 30.46 24.50 -39.48
C GLU A 7 30.80 25.77 -40.27
N VAL A 8 31.55 25.62 -41.36
CA VAL A 8 31.90 26.70 -42.29
C VAL A 8 30.73 26.95 -43.24
N ARG A 9 30.20 28.19 -43.26
CA ARG A 9 29.16 28.62 -44.21
C ARG A 9 29.80 29.20 -45.48
N PHE A 10 29.41 28.68 -46.64
CA PHE A 10 29.87 29.19 -47.94
C PHE A 10 29.01 30.37 -48.45
N PRO A 11 29.62 31.43 -49.03
CA PRO A 11 28.91 32.53 -49.67
C PRO A 11 28.15 32.08 -50.93
N GLY A 12 26.90 31.66 -50.74
CA GLY A 12 25.99 31.15 -51.79
C GLY A 12 24.69 30.58 -51.21
N ASP A 13 24.68 30.26 -49.92
CA ASP A 13 23.55 29.64 -49.21
C ASP A 13 22.34 30.58 -48.97
N LYS A 14 22.37 31.82 -49.50
CA LYS A 14 21.28 32.81 -49.34
C LYS A 14 20.07 32.55 -50.24
N ASN A 15 20.13 31.62 -51.19
CA ASN A 15 19.05 31.33 -52.14
C ASN A 15 18.14 30.14 -51.78
N ARG A 16 18.32 29.48 -50.62
CA ARG A 16 17.25 28.64 -50.06
C ARG A 16 16.22 29.57 -49.41
N ARG A 17 15.20 29.96 -50.17
CA ARG A 17 13.93 30.50 -49.63
C ARG A 17 13.60 29.64 -48.40
N LYS A 18 13.71 30.22 -47.19
CA LYS A 18 13.32 29.55 -45.95
C LYS A 18 11.88 29.08 -46.15
N LYS A 19 11.69 27.78 -46.37
CA LYS A 19 10.35 27.18 -46.44
C LYS A 19 9.69 27.53 -45.12
N VAL A 20 8.75 28.46 -45.18
CA VAL A 20 7.90 28.81 -44.05
C VAL A 20 7.17 27.51 -43.69
N LYS A 21 7.69 26.79 -42.68
CA LYS A 21 7.02 25.60 -42.14
C LYS A 21 5.80 26.11 -41.38
N VAL A 22 4.66 26.15 -42.07
CA VAL A 22 3.37 26.37 -41.43
C VAL A 22 3.18 25.23 -40.42
N ARG A 23 3.10 25.56 -39.13
CA ARG A 23 2.97 24.57 -38.05
C ARG A 23 1.72 23.72 -38.31
N GLY A 24 1.88 22.39 -38.30
CA GLY A 24 0.77 21.43 -38.42
C GLY A 24 0.46 20.90 -39.81
N ILE A 25 1.15 21.35 -40.86
CA ILE A 25 1.01 20.84 -42.24
C ILE A 25 2.28 20.08 -42.64
N LYS A 26 2.13 18.86 -43.18
CA LYS A 26 3.24 17.98 -43.59
C LYS A 26 2.97 17.41 -44.98
N GLN A 27 4.04 17.06 -45.69
CA GLN A 27 3.89 16.16 -46.84
C GLN A 27 3.50 14.78 -46.33
N ALA A 28 2.41 14.23 -46.87
CA ALA A 28 1.97 12.88 -46.54
C ALA A 28 2.91 11.85 -47.16
N SER A 29 3.13 10.73 -46.47
CA SER A 29 3.77 9.55 -47.07
C SER A 29 2.86 8.96 -48.15
N LYS A 30 3.42 8.22 -49.12
CA LYS A 30 2.64 7.56 -50.18
C LYS A 30 1.51 6.67 -49.62
N GLN A 31 1.77 5.95 -48.52
CA GLN A 31 0.77 5.11 -47.86
C GLN A 31 -0.40 5.94 -47.30
N ILE A 32 -0.11 7.09 -46.67
CA ILE A 32 -1.15 7.98 -46.13
C ILE A 32 -1.96 8.60 -47.27
N GLN A 33 -1.32 9.00 -48.37
CA GLN A 33 -1.98 9.52 -49.57
C GLN A 33 -2.95 8.49 -50.14
N GLN A 34 -2.47 7.27 -50.44
CA GLN A 34 -3.30 6.20 -51.00
C GLN A 34 -4.45 5.77 -50.09
N ARG A 35 -4.27 5.83 -48.76
CA ARG A 35 -5.34 5.56 -47.81
C ARG A 35 -6.39 6.68 -47.84
N LEU A 36 -5.96 7.95 -47.74
CA LEU A 36 -6.86 9.11 -47.77
C LEU A 36 -7.59 9.24 -49.10
N GLU A 37 -6.93 8.97 -50.22
CA GLU A 37 -7.56 8.88 -51.55
C GLU A 37 -8.73 7.90 -51.54
N ARG A 38 -8.48 6.64 -51.15
CA ARG A 38 -9.51 5.61 -51.08
C ARG A 38 -10.67 5.99 -50.14
N ASP A 39 -10.36 6.59 -48.99
CA ASP A 39 -11.39 7.00 -48.03
C ASP A 39 -12.19 8.23 -48.51
N LEU A 40 -11.55 9.18 -49.18
CA LEU A 40 -12.20 10.35 -49.77
C LEU A 40 -13.05 9.99 -51.00
N ASP A 41 -12.59 9.07 -51.83
CA ASP A 41 -13.36 8.54 -52.97
C ASP A 41 -14.62 7.83 -52.47
N ALA A 42 -14.49 6.94 -51.47
CA ALA A 42 -15.64 6.28 -50.84
C ALA A 42 -16.62 7.28 -50.21
N LEU A 43 -16.11 8.34 -49.57
CA LEU A 43 -16.93 9.42 -49.03
C LEU A 43 -17.64 10.26 -50.13
N LEU A 44 -17.00 10.43 -51.29
CA LEU A 44 -17.59 11.15 -52.41
C LEU A 44 -18.69 10.32 -53.10
N GLU A 45 -18.53 8.99 -53.15
CA GLU A 45 -19.56 8.06 -53.61
C GLU A 45 -20.75 8.02 -52.64
N ASP A 46 -20.49 7.80 -51.36
CA ASP A 46 -21.48 7.85 -50.28
C ASP A 46 -21.09 8.86 -49.18
N PRO A 47 -21.61 10.10 -49.24
CA PRO A 47 -21.35 11.09 -48.21
C PRO A 47 -21.97 10.79 -46.84
N LYS A 48 -22.69 9.68 -46.69
CA LYS A 48 -23.29 9.23 -45.42
C LYS A 48 -22.54 8.05 -44.79
N ILE A 49 -21.47 7.56 -45.40
CA ILE A 49 -20.73 6.37 -44.95
C ILE A 49 -20.15 6.47 -43.51
N PHE A 50 -20.01 7.69 -42.98
CA PHE A 50 -19.53 7.94 -41.62
C PHE A 50 -20.67 8.00 -40.57
N LEU A 51 -21.93 7.96 -40.98
CA LEU A 51 -23.07 8.04 -40.07
C LEU A 51 -23.18 6.76 -39.22
N PRO A 52 -23.63 6.88 -37.96
CA PRO A 52 -24.04 5.72 -37.18
C PRO A 52 -25.38 5.18 -37.67
N ASP A 53 -25.62 3.90 -37.42
CA ASP A 53 -26.94 3.30 -37.47
C ASP A 53 -27.81 3.87 -36.34
N ILE A 54 -28.97 4.39 -36.73
CA ILE A 54 -29.88 5.07 -35.81
C ILE A 54 -30.84 4.03 -35.23
N LYS A 55 -30.68 3.69 -33.95
CA LYS A 55 -31.49 2.66 -33.25
C LYS A 55 -32.67 3.24 -32.47
N THR A 56 -32.97 4.52 -32.65
CA THR A 56 -34.05 5.20 -31.92
C THR A 56 -34.88 6.09 -32.84
N ASN A 57 -36.10 6.37 -32.43
CA ASN A 57 -36.99 7.26 -33.17
C ASN A 57 -36.53 8.71 -33.01
N LEU A 58 -36.27 9.36 -34.13
CA LEU A 58 -35.89 10.76 -34.17
C LEU A 58 -37.12 11.67 -34.14
N GLY A 59 -36.98 12.79 -33.41
CA GLY A 59 -37.97 13.85 -33.39
C GLY A 59 -37.94 14.73 -34.64
N LYS A 60 -38.71 15.82 -34.60
CA LYS A 60 -38.67 16.83 -35.67
C LYS A 60 -37.33 17.59 -35.64
N PRO A 61 -36.69 17.90 -36.79
CA PRO A 61 -35.42 18.63 -36.87
C PRO A 61 -35.34 19.98 -36.12
N ARG A 62 -36.47 20.59 -35.76
CA ARG A 62 -36.51 21.83 -34.98
C ARG A 62 -36.34 21.60 -33.47
N ARG A 63 -36.57 20.37 -32.99
CA ARG A 63 -36.58 19.97 -31.58
C ARG A 63 -35.58 18.86 -31.26
N ASP A 64 -35.10 18.15 -32.29
CA ASP A 64 -34.12 17.07 -32.18
C ASP A 64 -32.86 17.46 -32.95
N MET A 65 -31.73 17.51 -32.23
CA MET A 65 -30.45 17.93 -32.78
C MET A 65 -29.87 16.90 -33.75
N MET A 66 -30.04 15.61 -33.51
CA MET A 66 -29.58 14.56 -34.42
C MET A 66 -30.37 14.64 -35.73
N ALA A 67 -31.70 14.79 -35.66
CA ALA A 67 -32.54 14.99 -36.83
C ALA A 67 -32.18 16.26 -37.61
N ALA A 68 -31.80 17.35 -36.91
CA ALA A 68 -31.33 18.59 -37.53
C ALA A 68 -30.03 18.38 -38.32
N SER A 69 -29.04 17.73 -37.71
CA SER A 69 -27.76 17.43 -38.35
C SER A 69 -27.92 16.52 -39.55
N LEU A 70 -28.73 15.45 -39.44
CA LEU A 70 -29.00 14.53 -40.56
C LEU A 70 -29.65 15.25 -41.76
N LYS A 71 -30.58 16.18 -41.50
CA LYS A 71 -31.18 17.01 -42.55
C LYS A 71 -30.15 17.89 -43.26
N GLU A 72 -29.24 18.52 -42.51
CA GLU A 72 -28.18 19.35 -43.09
C GLU A 72 -27.14 18.51 -43.84
N ILE A 73 -26.81 17.31 -43.35
CA ILE A 73 -25.94 16.34 -44.02
C ILE A 73 -26.57 15.93 -45.36
N GLU A 74 -27.85 15.55 -45.38
CA GLU A 74 -28.60 15.22 -46.60
C GLU A 74 -28.52 16.35 -47.65
N TYR A 75 -28.64 17.60 -47.20
CA TYR A 75 -28.54 18.76 -48.06
C TYR A 75 -27.14 18.93 -48.67
N VAL A 76 -26.08 18.68 -47.89
CA VAL A 76 -24.69 18.66 -48.38
C VAL A 76 -24.46 17.49 -49.33
N SER A 77 -24.95 16.30 -49.02
CA SER A 77 -24.80 15.08 -49.84
C SER A 77 -25.41 15.25 -51.24
N LYS A 78 -26.54 15.94 -51.37
CA LYS A 78 -27.17 16.29 -52.66
C LYS A 78 -26.32 17.25 -53.51
N LYS A 79 -25.39 17.98 -52.90
CA LYS A 79 -24.50 18.96 -53.54
C LYS A 79 -23.05 18.50 -53.60
N ARG A 80 -22.77 17.21 -53.41
CA ARG A 80 -21.43 16.64 -53.28
C ARG A 80 -20.47 16.87 -54.45
N TYR A 81 -20.97 17.14 -55.67
CA TYR A 81 -20.14 17.47 -56.84
C TYR A 81 -20.08 18.98 -57.17
N ASP A 82 -20.80 19.84 -56.44
CA ASP A 82 -20.84 21.29 -56.68
C ASP A 82 -19.71 22.00 -55.92
N ARG A 83 -18.53 22.08 -56.55
CA ARG A 83 -17.33 22.73 -55.97
C ARG A 83 -17.60 24.14 -55.46
N LYS A 84 -18.32 24.97 -56.23
CA LYS A 84 -18.61 26.36 -55.88
C LYS A 84 -19.52 26.45 -54.65
N TRP A 85 -20.52 25.58 -54.57
CA TRP A 85 -21.43 25.53 -53.44
C TRP A 85 -20.74 25.01 -52.17
N LEU A 86 -19.96 23.92 -52.28
CA LEU A 86 -19.20 23.36 -51.17
C LEU A 86 -18.19 24.36 -50.59
N ALA A 87 -17.47 25.07 -51.46
CA ALA A 87 -16.53 26.12 -51.06
C ALA A 87 -17.21 27.23 -50.24
N LYS A 88 -18.44 27.62 -50.59
CA LYS A 88 -19.25 28.57 -49.81
C LYS A 88 -19.78 27.96 -48.51
N ARG A 89 -20.22 26.70 -48.53
CA ARG A 89 -20.81 26.02 -47.36
C ARG A 89 -19.77 25.81 -46.26
N MET A 90 -18.56 25.34 -46.60
CA MET A 90 -17.52 25.01 -45.62
C MET A 90 -16.99 26.23 -44.84
N VAL A 91 -17.10 27.45 -45.40
CA VAL A 91 -16.59 28.68 -44.76
C VAL A 91 -17.64 29.42 -43.93
N LYS A 92 -18.92 28.98 -43.96
CA LYS A 92 -20.00 29.63 -43.19
C LYS A 92 -19.66 29.70 -41.70
N ARG A 93 -19.97 30.84 -41.07
CA ARG A 93 -19.75 31.07 -39.62
C ARG A 93 -20.81 30.41 -38.74
N ARG A 94 -22.04 30.28 -39.24
CA ARG A 94 -23.19 29.70 -38.53
C ARG A 94 -23.69 28.45 -39.25
N GLY A 95 -24.43 27.63 -38.53
CA GLY A 95 -25.03 26.39 -39.02
C GLY A 95 -24.33 25.14 -38.49
N ASP A 96 -24.90 23.99 -38.82
CA ASP A 96 -24.46 22.68 -38.34
C ASP A 96 -22.98 22.43 -38.64
N ILE A 97 -22.23 22.07 -37.59
CA ILE A 97 -20.76 21.98 -37.64
C ILE A 97 -20.33 20.71 -38.39
N VAL A 98 -21.09 19.62 -38.25
CA VAL A 98 -20.87 18.36 -38.97
C VAL A 98 -21.01 18.59 -40.47
N ALA A 99 -22.09 19.24 -40.90
CA ALA A 99 -22.34 19.57 -42.31
C ALA A 99 -21.26 20.49 -42.90
N ARG A 100 -20.70 21.43 -42.13
CA ARG A 100 -19.57 22.27 -42.57
C ARG A 100 -18.28 21.46 -42.72
N ALA A 101 -18.02 20.54 -41.80
CA ALA A 101 -16.87 19.65 -41.88
C ALA A 101 -17.00 18.70 -43.08
N LEU A 102 -18.18 18.11 -43.29
CA LEU A 102 -18.48 17.28 -44.47
C LEU A 102 -18.28 18.04 -45.78
N ALA A 103 -18.77 19.28 -45.88
CA ALA A 103 -18.56 20.11 -47.06
C ALA A 103 -17.06 20.36 -47.36
N GLY A 104 -16.25 20.54 -46.31
CA GLY A 104 -14.79 20.65 -46.44
C GLY A 104 -14.14 19.35 -46.91
N SER A 105 -14.55 18.21 -46.35
CA SER A 105 -14.04 16.88 -46.74
C SER A 105 -14.43 16.50 -48.17
N LEU A 106 -15.65 16.79 -48.61
CA LEU A 106 -16.08 16.56 -50.01
C LEU A 106 -15.34 17.48 -50.98
N LEU A 107 -15.08 18.73 -50.61
CA LEU A 107 -14.25 19.61 -51.43
C LEU A 107 -12.81 19.09 -51.52
N ALA A 108 -12.25 18.56 -50.41
CA ALA A 108 -10.95 17.93 -50.42
C ALA A 108 -10.89 16.73 -51.39
N ALA A 109 -11.92 15.88 -51.39
CA ALA A 109 -12.04 14.76 -52.34
C ALA A 109 -12.06 15.24 -53.80
N LEU A 110 -12.72 16.38 -54.08
CA LEU A 110 -12.81 16.93 -55.44
C LEU A 110 -11.54 17.64 -55.93
N ASP A 111 -10.70 18.17 -55.03
CA ASP A 111 -9.50 18.94 -55.37
C ASP A 111 -8.37 18.06 -55.94
N GLY A 112 -8.34 16.76 -55.59
CA GLY A 112 -7.39 15.76 -56.10
C GLY A 112 -5.92 15.92 -55.64
N ASP A 113 -5.54 17.05 -55.02
CA ASP A 113 -4.22 17.22 -54.39
C ASP A 113 -4.23 16.75 -52.93
N HIS A 114 -3.77 15.52 -52.73
CA HIS A 114 -3.68 14.86 -51.42
C HIS A 114 -2.24 14.83 -50.87
N SER A 115 -1.31 15.53 -51.52
CA SER A 115 0.11 15.50 -51.16
C SER A 115 0.41 16.17 -49.81
N THR A 116 -0.44 17.11 -49.41
CA THR A 116 -0.25 17.99 -48.26
C THR A 116 -1.37 17.80 -47.24
N VAL A 117 -1.02 17.26 -46.07
CA VAL A 117 -1.98 16.90 -45.02
C VAL A 117 -1.71 17.68 -43.73
N ALA A 118 -2.78 17.91 -42.97
CA ALA A 118 -2.70 18.29 -41.58
C ALA A 118 -2.66 17.04 -40.70
N VAL A 119 -2.07 17.16 -39.51
CA VAL A 119 -2.07 16.10 -38.49
C VAL A 119 -2.98 16.52 -37.35
N PHE A 120 -4.06 15.78 -37.16
CA PHE A 120 -4.86 15.85 -35.94
C PHE A 120 -4.19 14.96 -34.90
N ASN A 121 -3.87 15.51 -33.74
CA ASN A 121 -3.29 14.77 -32.62
C ASN A 121 -4.18 14.96 -31.39
N ASN A 122 -4.69 13.86 -30.85
CA ASN A 122 -5.47 13.84 -29.63
C ASN A 122 -4.84 12.81 -28.68
N PRO A 123 -4.55 13.17 -27.41
CA PRO A 123 -3.96 12.22 -26.44
C PRO A 123 -4.80 10.95 -26.25
N ILE A 124 -6.12 11.05 -26.43
CA ILE A 124 -7.10 10.00 -26.15
C ILE A 124 -7.46 9.22 -27.42
N TYR A 125 -7.75 9.92 -28.51
CA TYR A 125 -8.20 9.31 -29.79
C TYR A 125 -7.07 9.08 -30.80
N GLY A 126 -5.83 9.34 -30.39
CA GLY A 126 -4.63 9.15 -31.18
C GLY A 126 -4.39 10.24 -32.25
N SER A 127 -3.45 9.95 -33.14
CA SER A 127 -3.05 10.83 -34.23
C SER A 127 -3.57 10.33 -35.57
N SER A 128 -4.09 11.22 -36.40
CA SER A 128 -4.53 10.90 -37.76
C SER A 128 -4.27 12.06 -38.73
N SER A 129 -3.82 11.71 -39.93
CA SER A 129 -3.62 12.68 -41.00
C SER A 129 -4.93 12.91 -41.74
N PHE A 130 -5.19 14.16 -42.14
CA PHE A 130 -6.39 14.55 -42.88
C PHE A 130 -6.10 15.81 -43.71
N ILE A 131 -6.95 16.09 -44.69
CA ILE A 131 -6.86 17.29 -45.53
C ILE A 131 -7.76 18.37 -44.95
N ARG A 132 -7.15 19.49 -44.56
CA ARG A 132 -7.89 20.61 -44.00
C ARG A 132 -8.47 21.49 -45.10
N ARG A 133 -9.80 21.71 -45.05
CA ARG A 133 -10.52 22.66 -45.90
C ARG A 133 -11.57 23.45 -45.10
N GLY A 134 -11.71 24.74 -45.40
CA GLY A 134 -12.73 25.59 -44.80
C GLY A 134 -12.63 25.79 -43.28
N ASN A 135 -13.76 26.16 -42.66
CA ASN A 135 -13.89 26.52 -41.24
C ASN A 135 -14.60 25.44 -40.41
N GLY A 136 -14.80 24.24 -40.96
CA GLY A 136 -15.29 23.10 -40.19
C GLY A 136 -14.31 22.70 -39.09
N LYS A 137 -14.81 22.18 -37.97
CA LYS A 137 -13.98 21.74 -36.85
C LYS A 137 -12.97 20.69 -37.30
N GLN A 138 -11.71 20.84 -36.87
CA GLN A 138 -10.61 19.98 -37.33
C GLN A 138 -10.81 18.52 -36.92
N SER A 139 -11.30 18.28 -35.69
CA SER A 139 -11.60 16.92 -35.22
C SER A 139 -12.67 16.24 -36.09
N HIS A 140 -13.72 16.96 -36.48
CA HIS A 140 -14.77 16.43 -37.36
C HIS A 140 -14.24 16.11 -38.76
N GLN A 141 -13.42 16.99 -39.36
CA GLN A 141 -12.83 16.71 -40.67
C GLN A 141 -11.91 15.48 -40.61
N ALA A 142 -11.07 15.40 -39.57
CA ALA A 142 -10.21 14.25 -39.35
C ALA A 142 -11.02 12.96 -39.19
N ALA A 143 -12.10 13.00 -38.41
CA ALA A 143 -12.98 11.87 -38.16
C ALA A 143 -13.77 11.44 -39.42
N ILE A 144 -14.36 12.38 -40.18
CA ILE A 144 -15.10 12.11 -41.42
C ILE A 144 -14.16 11.51 -42.48
N GLN A 145 -12.94 12.02 -42.63
CA GLN A 145 -11.99 11.53 -43.64
C GLN A 145 -11.29 10.22 -43.25
N ASN A 146 -11.37 9.82 -41.98
CA ASN A 146 -10.82 8.56 -41.48
C ASN A 146 -11.95 7.74 -40.83
N PHE A 147 -13.14 7.71 -41.45
CA PHE A 147 -14.35 7.11 -40.86
C PHE A 147 -14.23 5.61 -40.55
N LYS A 148 -13.26 4.91 -41.12
CA LYS A 148 -12.93 3.51 -40.79
C LYS A 148 -12.24 3.34 -39.43
N ASN A 149 -11.68 4.42 -38.86
CA ASN A 149 -11.13 4.38 -37.51
C ASN A 149 -12.29 4.52 -36.51
N HIS A 150 -12.66 3.39 -35.89
CA HIS A 150 -13.80 3.30 -34.97
C HIS A 150 -13.69 4.22 -33.75
N LYS A 151 -12.50 4.50 -33.22
CA LYS A 151 -12.35 5.48 -32.12
C LYS A 151 -12.50 6.91 -32.64
N LEU A 152 -11.84 7.24 -33.76
CA LEU A 152 -11.79 8.62 -34.25
C LEU A 152 -13.15 9.11 -34.79
N ARG A 153 -13.94 8.24 -35.44
CA ARG A 153 -15.23 8.64 -36.04
C ARG A 153 -16.25 9.15 -35.04
N LEU A 154 -16.13 8.78 -33.76
CA LEU A 154 -16.94 9.31 -32.66
C LEU A 154 -16.81 10.83 -32.54
N LEU A 155 -15.63 11.39 -32.82
CA LEU A 155 -15.36 12.82 -32.66
C LEU A 155 -16.20 13.72 -33.57
N VAL A 156 -16.90 13.17 -34.57
CA VAL A 156 -17.91 13.91 -35.34
C VAL A 156 -19.05 14.39 -34.45
N TRP A 157 -19.36 13.65 -33.39
CA TRP A 157 -20.56 13.80 -32.59
C TRP A 157 -20.31 14.31 -31.17
N ASP A 158 -19.16 14.95 -30.92
CA ASP A 158 -18.79 15.41 -29.58
C ASP A 158 -19.71 16.51 -29.02
N GLU A 159 -20.27 17.37 -29.88
CA GLU A 159 -21.29 18.35 -29.50
C GLU A 159 -22.65 17.69 -29.22
N HIS A 160 -22.96 16.61 -29.94
CA HIS A 160 -24.12 15.77 -29.67
C HIS A 160 -24.02 15.11 -28.30
N ALA A 161 -22.87 14.49 -28.01
CA ALA A 161 -22.62 13.88 -26.71
C ALA A 161 -22.68 14.87 -25.54
N LYS A 162 -22.15 16.09 -25.73
CA LYS A 162 -22.28 17.17 -24.73
C LYS A 162 -23.73 17.58 -24.45
N SER A 163 -24.64 17.32 -25.40
CA SER A 163 -26.07 17.59 -25.24
C SER A 163 -26.86 16.36 -24.79
N GLY A 164 -26.17 15.29 -24.35
CA GLY A 164 -26.80 14.10 -23.78
C GLY A 164 -27.04 12.95 -24.75
N HIS A 165 -26.52 13.01 -25.98
CA HIS A 165 -26.69 11.93 -26.98
C HIS A 165 -25.62 10.85 -26.86
N TRP A 166 -25.97 9.59 -27.14
CA TRP A 166 -25.11 8.43 -26.98
C TRP A 166 -24.75 7.75 -28.31
N PHE A 167 -23.46 7.42 -28.45
CA PHE A 167 -22.87 6.79 -29.63
C PHE A 167 -21.91 5.67 -29.21
N PHE A 168 -21.93 4.55 -29.93
CA PHE A 168 -21.14 3.35 -29.64
C PHE A 168 -20.47 2.84 -30.90
N SER A 169 -19.17 2.57 -30.87
CA SER A 169 -18.37 2.41 -32.08
C SER A 169 -17.29 1.34 -31.96
N TRP A 170 -17.41 0.28 -32.75
CA TRP A 170 -16.45 -0.83 -32.83
C TRP A 170 -16.05 -1.08 -34.29
N LYS A 171 -15.14 -2.02 -34.54
CA LYS A 171 -14.56 -2.23 -35.87
C LYS A 171 -15.61 -2.43 -36.97
N ASP A 172 -16.66 -3.19 -36.68
CA ASP A 172 -17.65 -3.64 -37.66
C ASP A 172 -19.03 -2.98 -37.50
N GLY A 173 -19.17 -1.99 -36.61
CA GLY A 173 -20.45 -1.30 -36.42
C GLY A 173 -20.36 0.02 -35.66
N PHE A 174 -21.31 0.90 -35.92
CA PHE A 174 -21.40 2.23 -35.33
C PHE A 174 -22.86 2.56 -35.06
N GLU A 175 -23.24 2.78 -33.82
CA GLU A 175 -24.65 2.95 -33.45
C GLU A 175 -24.89 4.22 -32.64
N TYR A 176 -26.07 4.81 -32.84
CA TYR A 176 -26.62 5.92 -32.08
C TYR A 176 -27.89 5.47 -31.37
N THR A 177 -27.95 5.62 -30.05
CA THR A 177 -29.04 5.08 -29.21
C THR A 177 -29.91 6.15 -28.56
N GLY A 178 -29.70 7.43 -28.89
CA GLY A 178 -30.56 8.51 -28.40
C GLY A 178 -29.97 9.21 -27.18
N THR A 179 -30.85 9.65 -26.28
CA THR A 179 -30.48 10.32 -25.03
C THR A 179 -30.42 9.37 -23.83
N VAL A 180 -30.64 8.08 -24.07
CA VAL A 180 -30.58 7.02 -23.06
C VAL A 180 -29.26 6.25 -23.27
N PRO A 181 -28.47 6.00 -22.21
CA PRO A 181 -27.23 5.24 -22.30
C PRO A 181 -27.53 3.75 -22.50
N GLN A 182 -28.03 3.35 -23.67
CA GLN A 182 -28.26 1.95 -23.97
C GLN A 182 -27.11 1.41 -24.82
N ALA A 183 -26.29 0.53 -24.25
CA ALA A 183 -25.18 -0.08 -24.96
C ALA A 183 -25.65 -1.21 -25.90
N PRO A 184 -25.25 -1.22 -27.18
CA PRO A 184 -25.55 -2.32 -28.10
C PRO A 184 -24.85 -3.62 -27.70
N GLU A 185 -25.50 -4.77 -27.89
CA GLU A 185 -24.93 -6.10 -27.60
C GLU A 185 -23.60 -6.32 -28.32
N ASN A 186 -23.55 -6.07 -29.63
CA ASN A 186 -22.34 -6.17 -30.45
C ASN A 186 -21.20 -5.25 -29.96
N TRP A 187 -21.55 -4.09 -29.36
CA TRP A 187 -20.53 -3.21 -28.80
C TRP A 187 -19.97 -3.79 -27.49
N ILE A 188 -20.79 -4.40 -26.65
CA ILE A 188 -20.35 -5.03 -25.39
C ILE A 188 -19.38 -6.17 -25.70
N ASP A 189 -19.72 -7.03 -26.65
CA ASP A 189 -18.85 -8.13 -27.08
C ASP A 189 -17.52 -7.64 -27.61
N ALA A 190 -17.55 -6.67 -28.53
CA ALA A 190 -16.34 -6.07 -29.10
C ALA A 190 -15.53 -5.30 -28.06
N ALA A 191 -16.18 -4.61 -27.11
CA ALA A 191 -15.52 -3.89 -26.04
C ALA A 191 -14.72 -4.84 -25.16
N LEU A 192 -15.29 -5.98 -24.78
CA LEU A 192 -14.61 -6.99 -23.96
C LEU A 192 -13.54 -7.74 -24.76
N GLU A 193 -13.80 -8.10 -26.02
CA GLU A 193 -12.84 -8.77 -26.91
C GLU A 193 -11.58 -7.94 -27.17
N PHE A 194 -11.74 -6.64 -27.42
CA PHE A 194 -10.64 -5.72 -27.75
C PHE A 194 -10.19 -4.86 -26.56
N SER A 195 -10.64 -5.17 -25.34
CA SER A 195 -10.14 -4.51 -24.14
C SER A 195 -8.67 -4.84 -23.87
N SER A 196 -8.04 -4.11 -22.95
CA SER A 196 -6.66 -4.40 -22.54
C SER A 196 -6.53 -5.73 -21.78
N ILE A 197 -7.64 -6.31 -21.32
CA ILE A 197 -7.69 -7.56 -20.55
C ILE A 197 -8.31 -8.66 -21.41
N LYS A 198 -7.65 -9.82 -21.48
CA LYS A 198 -8.19 -10.99 -22.18
C LYS A 198 -9.17 -11.74 -21.30
N PHE A 199 -10.34 -12.05 -21.87
CA PHE A 199 -11.39 -12.83 -21.23
C PHE A 199 -11.58 -14.18 -21.90
N SER A 200 -12.06 -15.16 -21.12
CA SER A 200 -12.65 -16.41 -21.58
C SER A 200 -14.14 -16.43 -21.24
N GLY A 201 -14.93 -17.25 -21.93
CA GLY A 201 -16.39 -17.34 -21.74
C GLY A 201 -17.20 -16.37 -22.62
N GLU A 202 -18.52 -16.48 -22.54
CA GLU A 202 -19.48 -15.67 -23.31
C GLU A 202 -20.31 -14.77 -22.37
N ASP A 203 -21.34 -15.32 -21.72
CA ASP A 203 -22.23 -14.59 -20.79
C ASP A 203 -21.56 -14.26 -19.45
N TYR A 204 -20.82 -15.24 -18.91
CA TYR A 204 -19.94 -15.09 -17.75
C TYR A 204 -18.51 -15.09 -18.26
N ARG A 205 -17.88 -13.92 -18.26
CA ARG A 205 -16.51 -13.73 -18.72
C ARG A 205 -15.55 -13.66 -17.54
N TRP A 206 -14.38 -14.28 -17.67
CA TRP A 206 -13.36 -14.24 -16.63
C TRP A 206 -11.97 -13.97 -17.19
N SER A 207 -11.19 -13.19 -16.44
CA SER A 207 -9.78 -12.91 -16.76
C SER A 207 -8.86 -14.00 -16.22
N LYS A 208 -7.57 -13.95 -16.60
CA LYS A 208 -6.56 -14.87 -16.08
C LYS A 208 -6.49 -14.81 -14.54
N GLY A 209 -6.54 -15.97 -13.89
CA GLY A 209 -6.53 -16.10 -12.43
C GLY A 209 -7.92 -16.24 -11.80
N LEU A 210 -8.97 -16.24 -12.61
CA LEU A 210 -10.33 -16.62 -12.25
C LEU A 210 -10.81 -17.77 -13.15
N ASP A 211 -11.99 -18.28 -12.84
CA ASP A 211 -12.73 -19.30 -13.59
C ASP A 211 -14.23 -18.95 -13.65
N GLU A 212 -14.97 -19.69 -14.47
CA GLU A 212 -16.40 -19.47 -14.67
C GLU A 212 -17.21 -19.62 -13.38
N GLU A 213 -16.94 -20.65 -12.58
CA GLU A 213 -17.70 -20.95 -11.36
C GLU A 213 -17.54 -19.84 -10.32
N THR A 214 -16.32 -19.32 -10.17
CA THR A 214 -16.02 -18.19 -9.28
C THR A 214 -16.83 -16.95 -9.66
N VAL A 215 -16.87 -16.60 -10.95
CA VAL A 215 -17.59 -15.40 -11.43
C VAL A 215 -19.11 -15.61 -11.35
N LYS A 216 -19.60 -16.78 -11.77
CA LYS A 216 -21.02 -17.11 -11.83
C LYS A 216 -21.68 -17.21 -10.45
N ASN A 217 -20.97 -17.79 -9.48
CA ASN A 217 -21.47 -17.97 -8.12
C ASN A 217 -21.00 -16.87 -7.16
N GLU A 218 -20.37 -15.81 -7.68
CA GLU A 218 -19.92 -14.65 -6.90
C GLU A 218 -19.00 -15.01 -5.72
N ILE A 219 -18.12 -16.00 -5.93
CA ILE A 219 -17.27 -16.56 -4.89
C ILE A 219 -16.15 -15.55 -4.56
N PHE A 220 -16.04 -15.17 -3.28
CA PHE A 220 -14.94 -14.35 -2.79
C PHE A 220 -13.59 -15.07 -2.94
N SER A 221 -12.54 -14.33 -3.29
CA SER A 221 -11.17 -14.85 -3.34
C SER A 221 -10.26 -14.09 -2.37
N ASP A 222 -9.17 -14.71 -1.93
CA ASP A 222 -8.22 -14.11 -0.97
C ASP A 222 -7.64 -12.78 -1.49
N SER A 223 -7.37 -12.74 -2.81
CA SER A 223 -6.87 -11.54 -3.49
C SER A 223 -7.99 -10.57 -3.91
N GLY A 224 -9.25 -10.98 -3.85
CA GLY A 224 -10.37 -10.22 -4.35
C GLY A 224 -10.34 -10.06 -5.87
N TRP A 225 -11.50 -9.71 -6.42
CA TRP A 225 -11.66 -9.48 -7.85
C TRP A 225 -12.76 -8.46 -8.12
N LEU A 226 -12.70 -7.86 -9.30
CA LEU A 226 -13.67 -6.87 -9.74
C LEU A 226 -14.74 -7.55 -10.59
N LYS A 227 -16.00 -7.42 -10.20
CA LYS A 227 -17.17 -7.83 -10.97
C LYS A 227 -17.71 -6.62 -11.72
N ILE A 228 -17.96 -6.81 -13.02
CA ILE A 228 -18.58 -5.82 -13.89
C ILE A 228 -19.82 -6.45 -14.51
N THR A 229 -20.96 -5.77 -14.38
CA THR A 229 -22.23 -6.19 -14.97
C THR A 229 -22.72 -5.15 -15.96
N PHE A 230 -22.90 -5.56 -17.22
CA PHE A 230 -23.46 -4.72 -18.27
C PHE A 230 -25.00 -4.74 -18.22
N GLN A 231 -25.63 -3.72 -18.81
CA GLN A 231 -27.09 -3.59 -18.90
C GLN A 231 -27.80 -4.77 -19.56
N ASN A 232 -27.13 -5.50 -20.46
CA ASN A 232 -27.69 -6.67 -21.13
C ASN A 232 -27.55 -7.97 -20.31
N GLY A 233 -26.98 -7.90 -19.10
CA GLY A 233 -26.79 -9.05 -18.21
C GLY A 233 -25.45 -9.75 -18.34
N VAL A 234 -24.59 -9.39 -19.29
CA VAL A 234 -23.22 -9.93 -19.39
C VAL A 234 -22.43 -9.55 -18.15
N ILE A 235 -21.75 -10.53 -17.54
CA ILE A 235 -20.93 -10.35 -16.33
C ILE A 235 -19.47 -10.64 -16.68
N ALA A 236 -18.56 -9.75 -16.29
CA ALA A 236 -17.12 -9.92 -16.44
C ALA A 236 -16.42 -9.85 -15.08
N GLY A 237 -15.70 -10.91 -14.71
CA GLY A 237 -14.83 -10.97 -13.55
C GLY A 237 -13.38 -10.69 -13.91
N ILE A 238 -12.75 -9.75 -13.20
CA ILE A 238 -11.38 -9.31 -13.44
C ILE A 238 -10.55 -9.52 -12.18
N SER A 239 -9.54 -10.39 -12.27
CA SER A 239 -8.60 -10.62 -11.17
C SER A 239 -7.73 -9.39 -10.89
N GLN A 240 -7.30 -9.21 -9.64
CA GLN A 240 -6.32 -8.17 -9.27
C GLN A 240 -5.06 -8.22 -10.15
N SER A 241 -4.59 -9.43 -10.48
CA SER A 241 -3.39 -9.62 -11.30
C SER A 241 -3.56 -9.21 -12.76
N SER A 242 -4.79 -9.18 -13.28
CA SER A 242 -5.08 -8.71 -14.63
C SER A 242 -5.11 -7.18 -14.72
N LEU A 243 -5.59 -6.49 -13.68
CA LEU A 243 -5.60 -5.02 -13.61
C LEU A 243 -4.20 -4.39 -13.54
N THR A 244 -3.20 -5.15 -13.09
CA THR A 244 -1.85 -4.64 -12.85
C THR A 244 -0.89 -4.82 -14.05
N LYS A 245 -1.31 -5.55 -15.09
CA LYS A 245 -0.39 -6.08 -16.12
C LYS A 245 -0.49 -5.39 -17.49
N THR A 246 -1.28 -4.34 -17.64
CA THR A 246 -1.63 -3.77 -18.94
C THR A 246 -0.94 -2.43 -19.21
N ASP A 247 -0.38 -2.26 -20.41
CA ASP A 247 0.20 -0.98 -20.86
C ASP A 247 -0.89 0.11 -21.01
N ASP A 248 -2.10 -0.32 -21.41
CA ASP A 248 -3.29 0.52 -21.50
C ASP A 248 -4.28 0.15 -20.39
N GLY A 249 -4.87 1.15 -19.73
CA GLY A 249 -5.89 0.93 -18.70
C GLY A 249 -7.17 0.29 -19.25
N PHE A 250 -7.80 -0.57 -18.46
CA PHE A 250 -9.01 -1.31 -18.81
C PHE A 250 -10.17 -0.39 -19.14
N VAL A 251 -10.52 0.55 -18.26
CA VAL A 251 -11.61 1.50 -18.50
C VAL A 251 -11.37 2.33 -19.77
N PRO A 252 -10.20 2.97 -19.97
CA PRO A 252 -9.89 3.64 -21.23
C PRO A 252 -10.02 2.75 -22.48
N SER A 253 -9.64 1.46 -22.39
CA SER A 253 -9.70 0.55 -23.53
C SER A 253 -11.14 0.36 -24.05
N ILE A 254 -12.13 0.41 -23.16
CA ILE A 254 -13.55 0.26 -23.48
C ILE A 254 -14.24 1.61 -23.65
N ALA A 255 -14.15 2.50 -22.67
CA ALA A 255 -14.92 3.75 -22.62
C ALA A 255 -14.63 4.68 -23.82
N LEU A 256 -13.43 4.62 -24.40
CA LEU A 256 -13.05 5.42 -25.57
C LEU A 256 -13.63 4.92 -26.90
N THR A 257 -14.37 3.82 -26.87
CA THR A 257 -15.15 3.31 -28.00
C THR A 257 -16.62 3.74 -27.95
N MET A 258 -16.98 4.60 -27.02
CA MET A 258 -18.29 5.25 -26.94
C MET A 258 -18.19 6.75 -26.69
N LEU A 259 -19.31 7.45 -26.84
CA LEU A 259 -19.41 8.88 -26.62
C LEU A 259 -20.80 9.25 -26.07
N PRO A 260 -20.91 9.91 -24.90
CA PRO A 260 -19.81 10.29 -24.00
C PRO A 260 -19.09 9.07 -23.37
N PRO A 261 -17.81 9.18 -22.99
CA PRO A 261 -17.03 8.08 -22.43
C PRO A 261 -17.33 7.87 -20.94
N LYS A 262 -18.60 7.62 -20.59
CA LYS A 262 -19.08 7.47 -19.21
C LYS A 262 -19.53 6.03 -18.93
N ILE A 263 -18.59 5.16 -18.60
CA ILE A 263 -18.88 3.71 -18.47
C ILE A 263 -19.78 3.40 -17.26
N SER A 264 -19.75 4.24 -16.23
CA SER A 264 -20.61 4.11 -15.04
C SER A 264 -22.11 4.19 -15.34
N GLU A 265 -22.52 4.72 -16.49
CA GLU A 265 -23.93 4.80 -16.89
C GLU A 265 -24.43 3.49 -17.55
N ILE A 266 -23.51 2.61 -17.94
CA ILE A 266 -23.79 1.37 -18.68
C ILE A 266 -23.31 0.10 -17.96
N VAL A 267 -22.51 0.27 -16.91
CA VAL A 267 -21.89 -0.81 -16.16
C VAL A 267 -22.08 -0.57 -14.66
N LYS A 268 -22.46 -1.64 -13.95
CA LYS A 268 -22.32 -1.73 -12.49
C LYS A 268 -21.00 -2.41 -12.16
N ALA A 269 -20.20 -1.83 -11.29
CA ALA A 269 -18.96 -2.42 -10.79
C ALA A 269 -19.13 -2.79 -9.31
N GLU A 270 -18.59 -3.94 -8.91
CA GLU A 270 -18.61 -4.44 -7.53
C GLU A 270 -17.25 -5.07 -7.20
N TRP A 271 -16.72 -4.82 -6.00
CA TRP A 271 -15.47 -5.43 -5.55
C TRP A 271 -15.76 -6.65 -4.66
N MET A 272 -15.37 -7.82 -5.16
CA MET A 272 -15.64 -9.11 -4.54
C MET A 272 -14.49 -9.51 -3.63
N TRP A 273 -14.50 -9.00 -2.40
CA TRP A 273 -13.51 -9.37 -1.38
C TRP A 273 -14.05 -9.18 0.04
N LYS A 274 -13.63 -10.07 0.96
CA LYS A 274 -13.81 -9.92 2.42
C LYS A 274 -12.47 -10.18 3.10
N PRO A 275 -12.20 -9.57 4.28
CA PRO A 275 -11.02 -9.90 5.06
C PRO A 275 -10.97 -11.40 5.40
N ILE A 276 -9.77 -11.95 5.46
CA ILE A 276 -9.57 -13.34 5.89
C ILE A 276 -10.00 -13.45 7.35
N GLY A 277 -10.77 -14.47 7.70
CA GLY A 277 -11.37 -14.63 9.03
C GLY A 277 -12.73 -13.95 9.21
N TRP A 278 -13.16 -13.11 8.26
CA TRP A 278 -14.49 -12.48 8.33
C TRP A 278 -15.61 -13.52 8.15
N PRO A 279 -16.68 -13.51 8.97
CA PRO A 279 -17.75 -14.49 8.87
C PRO A 279 -18.49 -14.40 7.53
N LYS A 280 -18.71 -15.56 6.88
CA LYS A 280 -19.33 -15.61 5.54
C LYS A 280 -20.69 -14.92 5.48
N GLU A 281 -21.51 -15.15 6.49
CA GLU A 281 -22.88 -14.62 6.63
C GLU A 281 -22.94 -13.18 7.14
N ARG A 282 -21.81 -12.62 7.60
CA ARG A 282 -21.75 -11.24 8.09
C ARG A 282 -21.51 -10.29 6.93
N ASP A 283 -22.40 -9.32 6.78
CA ASP A 283 -22.25 -8.23 5.80
C ASP A 283 -21.11 -7.28 6.19
N LEU A 284 -20.51 -6.66 5.16
CA LEU A 284 -19.52 -5.62 5.38
C LEU A 284 -20.18 -4.34 5.91
N PRO A 285 -19.46 -3.51 6.68
CA PRO A 285 -19.99 -2.25 7.20
C PRO A 285 -20.49 -1.30 6.09
N ALA A 286 -21.67 -0.70 6.29
CA ALA A 286 -22.30 0.17 5.29
C ALA A 286 -21.42 1.36 4.87
N LYS A 287 -20.74 2.01 5.83
CA LYS A 287 -19.78 3.10 5.56
C LYS A 287 -18.64 2.65 4.62
N GLY A 288 -18.22 1.39 4.71
CA GLY A 288 -17.20 0.81 3.85
C GLY A 288 -17.70 0.58 2.44
N LEU A 289 -18.95 0.13 2.29
CA LEU A 289 -19.62 -0.07 1.00
C LEU A 289 -19.86 1.25 0.27
N GLU A 290 -20.29 2.31 0.96
CA GLU A 290 -20.45 3.64 0.36
C GLU A 290 -19.14 4.18 -0.21
N LYS A 291 -18.05 4.09 0.57
CA LYS A 291 -16.71 4.48 0.12
C LYS A 291 -16.19 3.59 -1.01
N LEU A 292 -16.55 2.31 -0.99
CA LEU A 292 -16.20 1.38 -2.06
C LEU A 292 -16.86 1.81 -3.39
N ASP A 293 -18.12 2.22 -3.35
CA ASP A 293 -18.83 2.75 -4.51
C ASP A 293 -18.17 4.03 -5.04
N GLU A 294 -17.73 4.94 -4.16
CA GLU A 294 -16.97 6.14 -4.55
C GLU A 294 -15.65 5.79 -5.27
N ILE A 295 -14.92 4.80 -4.76
CA ILE A 295 -13.66 4.32 -5.36
C ILE A 295 -13.91 3.70 -6.74
N LEU A 296 -14.94 2.86 -6.86
CA LEU A 296 -15.31 2.22 -8.13
C LEU A 296 -15.80 3.25 -9.16
N LEU A 297 -16.54 4.27 -8.74
CA LEU A 297 -16.92 5.41 -9.59
C LEU A 297 -15.70 6.22 -10.03
N ALA A 298 -14.77 6.51 -9.13
CA ALA A 298 -13.52 7.19 -9.47
C ALA A 298 -12.71 6.38 -10.51
N TRP A 299 -12.62 5.07 -10.35
CA TRP A 299 -12.00 4.17 -11.32
C TRP A 299 -12.72 4.17 -12.69
N MET A 300 -14.05 4.01 -12.71
CA MET A 300 -14.85 4.08 -13.94
C MET A 300 -14.77 5.45 -14.65
N SER A 301 -14.47 6.51 -13.90
CA SER A 301 -14.25 7.86 -14.45
C SER A 301 -12.81 8.11 -14.94
N MET A 302 -11.93 7.11 -14.86
CA MET A 302 -10.49 7.20 -15.16
C MET A 302 -9.72 8.15 -14.23
N ALA A 303 -10.27 8.44 -13.04
CA ALA A 303 -9.60 9.23 -12.00
C ALA A 303 -8.71 8.38 -11.08
N LEU A 304 -8.92 7.07 -11.06
CA LEU A 304 -8.11 6.09 -10.35
C LEU A 304 -7.51 5.08 -11.33
N GLU A 305 -6.22 4.77 -11.17
CA GLU A 305 -5.53 3.78 -12.00
C GLU A 305 -5.88 2.34 -11.60
N ASP A 306 -5.91 1.44 -12.59
CA ASP A 306 -6.21 0.00 -12.39
C ASP A 306 -5.31 -0.65 -11.33
N SER A 307 -4.03 -0.27 -11.31
CA SER A 307 -3.00 -0.81 -10.39
C SER A 307 -3.30 -0.51 -8.92
N SER A 308 -4.02 0.58 -8.64
CA SER A 308 -4.32 1.06 -7.29
C SER A 308 -5.68 0.58 -6.79
N LEU A 309 -6.59 0.18 -7.69
CA LEU A 309 -7.97 -0.16 -7.37
C LEU A 309 -8.10 -1.15 -6.21
N ALA A 310 -7.42 -2.31 -6.31
CA ALA A 310 -7.53 -3.36 -5.31
C ALA A 310 -7.07 -2.90 -3.91
N LYS A 311 -6.01 -2.09 -3.86
CA LYS A 311 -5.46 -1.57 -2.59
C LYS A 311 -6.45 -0.61 -1.94
N GLU A 312 -6.99 0.35 -2.71
CA GLU A 312 -7.94 1.33 -2.19
C GLU A 312 -9.26 0.67 -1.77
N CYS A 313 -9.78 -0.29 -2.54
CA CYS A 313 -10.97 -1.06 -2.17
C CYS A 313 -10.79 -1.80 -0.84
N ARG A 314 -9.67 -2.52 -0.65
CA ARG A 314 -9.39 -3.23 0.61
C ARG A 314 -9.24 -2.26 1.77
N LYS A 315 -8.50 -1.17 1.58
CA LYS A 315 -8.30 -0.15 2.62
C LYS A 315 -9.63 0.46 3.06
N SER A 316 -10.53 0.74 2.12
CA SER A 316 -11.88 1.22 2.43
C SER A 316 -12.64 0.26 3.34
N ILE A 317 -12.65 -1.03 2.97
CA ILE A 317 -13.32 -2.09 3.74
C ILE A 317 -12.70 -2.21 5.13
N LEU A 318 -11.38 -2.38 5.23
CA LEU A 318 -10.68 -2.58 6.50
C LEU A 318 -10.85 -1.39 7.46
N ASN A 319 -10.79 -0.16 6.94
CA ASN A 319 -10.97 1.04 7.75
C ASN A 319 -12.42 1.28 8.21
N SER A 320 -13.37 0.54 7.65
CA SER A 320 -14.79 0.64 8.02
C SER A 320 -15.22 -0.35 9.10
N ILE A 321 -14.39 -1.33 9.43
CA ILE A 321 -14.68 -2.36 10.44
C ILE A 321 -14.63 -1.75 11.83
N GLU A 322 -15.70 -1.84 12.61
CA GLU A 322 -15.86 -1.13 13.89
C GLU A 322 -15.57 -2.01 15.12
N ASP A 323 -15.26 -3.29 14.94
CA ASP A 323 -15.03 -4.26 16.01
C ASP A 323 -13.94 -5.30 15.70
N GLY A 324 -13.37 -5.88 16.75
CA GLY A 324 -12.38 -6.95 16.66
C GLY A 324 -10.96 -6.47 16.39
N TYR A 325 -10.12 -7.37 15.86
CA TYR A 325 -8.72 -7.08 15.53
C TYR A 325 -8.51 -7.19 14.02
N VAL A 326 -8.03 -6.12 13.41
CA VAL A 326 -7.69 -6.04 11.99
C VAL A 326 -6.17 -5.99 11.85
N CYS A 327 -5.58 -6.96 11.14
CA CYS A 327 -4.15 -6.94 10.83
C CYS A 327 -3.87 -7.24 9.37
N GLY A 328 -3.34 -6.25 8.65
CA GLY A 328 -3.15 -6.33 7.21
C GLY A 328 -4.47 -6.66 6.50
N ASN A 329 -4.61 -7.87 5.97
CA ASN A 329 -5.82 -8.34 5.28
C ASN A 329 -6.68 -9.31 6.12
N ASN A 330 -6.32 -9.54 7.38
CA ASN A 330 -7.02 -10.47 8.28
C ASN A 330 -7.87 -9.71 9.29
N TRP A 331 -8.96 -10.36 9.71
CA TRP A 331 -9.81 -9.94 10.79
C TRP A 331 -9.98 -11.10 11.79
N PHE A 332 -9.93 -10.78 13.07
CA PHE A 332 -10.16 -11.69 14.18
C PHE A 332 -11.28 -11.13 15.05
N ASP A 333 -12.14 -12.02 15.56
CA ASP A 333 -13.20 -11.61 16.47
C ASP A 333 -12.60 -11.01 17.75
N SER A 334 -13.36 -10.12 18.38
CA SER A 334 -13.05 -9.57 19.71
C SER A 334 -12.73 -10.63 20.78
N SER A 335 -13.31 -11.83 20.69
CA SER A 335 -13.01 -12.94 21.62
C SER A 335 -11.73 -13.71 21.30
N CYS A 336 -11.12 -13.49 20.13
CA CYS A 336 -9.99 -14.27 19.59
C CYS A 336 -8.67 -13.49 19.69
N GLN A 337 -8.40 -12.87 20.85
CA GLN A 337 -7.17 -12.11 21.07
C GLN A 337 -5.92 -13.00 20.98
N GLU A 338 -5.98 -14.24 21.47
CA GLU A 338 -4.87 -15.20 21.39
C GLU A 338 -4.48 -15.50 19.93
N ASP A 339 -5.45 -15.84 19.08
CA ASP A 339 -5.23 -16.09 17.64
C ASP A 339 -4.61 -14.88 16.94
N PHE A 340 -5.07 -13.67 17.30
CA PHE A 340 -4.52 -12.42 16.78
C PHE A 340 -3.06 -12.23 17.20
N LEU A 341 -2.72 -12.46 18.48
CA LEU A 341 -1.34 -12.36 18.97
C LEU A 341 -0.43 -13.44 18.37
N GLU A 342 -0.96 -14.64 18.11
CA GLU A 342 -0.24 -15.69 17.39
C GLU A 342 0.11 -15.27 15.96
N PHE A 343 -0.82 -14.60 15.27
CA PHE A 343 -0.61 -14.06 13.92
C PHE A 343 0.49 -12.98 13.84
N LEU A 344 0.73 -12.25 14.94
CA LEU A 344 1.81 -11.26 15.00
C LEU A 344 3.20 -11.91 14.98
N SER A 345 4.14 -11.23 14.34
CA SER A 345 5.54 -11.65 14.23
C SER A 345 6.42 -10.91 15.25
N GLY A 346 6.88 -11.63 16.27
CA GLY A 346 7.72 -11.11 17.34
C GLY A 346 7.99 -12.17 18.41
N SER A 347 8.78 -11.83 19.43
CA SER A 347 9.02 -12.72 20.58
C SER A 347 7.80 -12.81 21.51
N ASP A 348 7.77 -13.84 22.36
CA ASP A 348 6.69 -14.01 23.35
C ASP A 348 6.59 -12.81 24.30
N ASP A 349 7.74 -12.23 24.69
CA ASP A 349 7.76 -11.01 25.51
C ASP A 349 7.16 -9.81 24.75
N GLU A 350 7.42 -9.67 23.44
CA GLU A 350 6.81 -8.61 22.63
C GLU A 350 5.29 -8.81 22.46
N LYS A 351 4.85 -10.05 22.24
CA LYS A 351 3.42 -10.39 22.16
C LYS A 351 2.71 -10.14 23.49
N SER A 352 3.35 -10.47 24.60
CA SER A 352 2.84 -10.19 25.95
C SER A 352 2.73 -8.69 26.22
N ALA A 353 3.70 -7.90 25.76
CA ALA A 353 3.65 -6.45 25.85
C ALA A 353 2.49 -5.87 25.03
N ILE A 354 2.27 -6.36 23.81
CA ILE A 354 1.10 -5.96 23.01
C ILE A 354 -0.19 -6.36 23.73
N SER A 355 -0.32 -7.59 24.21
CA SER A 355 -1.51 -8.03 24.97
C SER A 355 -1.82 -7.10 26.14
N THR A 356 -0.80 -6.75 26.92
CA THR A 356 -0.92 -5.85 28.08
C THR A 356 -1.46 -4.48 27.67
N ILE A 357 -1.01 -3.96 26.52
CA ILE A 357 -1.53 -2.70 25.97
C ILE A 357 -2.99 -2.87 25.61
N LEU A 358 -3.35 -3.92 24.86
CA LEU A 358 -4.71 -4.18 24.39
C LEU A 358 -5.71 -4.30 25.55
N ASP A 359 -5.35 -5.00 26.62
CA ASP A 359 -6.20 -5.23 27.79
C ASP A 359 -6.54 -3.93 28.55
N LYS A 360 -5.75 -2.88 28.34
CA LYS A 360 -5.89 -1.57 29.00
C LYS A 360 -6.40 -0.47 28.08
N LEU A 361 -6.68 -0.77 26.81
CA LEU A 361 -7.29 0.19 25.90
C LEU A 361 -8.74 0.45 26.31
N GLU A 362 -9.08 1.72 26.55
CA GLU A 362 -10.46 2.13 26.83
C GLU A 362 -11.32 2.22 25.55
N GLY A 363 -10.68 2.33 24.38
CA GLY A 363 -11.27 2.43 23.05
C GLY A 363 -10.50 1.63 22.00
N GLY A 364 -10.65 2.00 20.73
CA GLY A 364 -9.88 1.38 19.64
C GLY A 364 -8.59 2.13 19.34
N VAL A 365 -7.72 1.47 18.57
CA VAL A 365 -6.46 2.05 18.13
C VAL A 365 -6.20 1.69 16.67
N HIS A 366 -5.67 2.63 15.90
CA HIS A 366 -5.16 2.37 14.55
C HIS A 366 -3.68 2.73 14.46
N VAL A 367 -2.85 1.72 14.17
CA VAL A 367 -1.41 1.89 13.92
C VAL A 367 -1.16 1.73 12.43
N ARG A 368 -0.76 2.82 11.79
CA ARG A 368 -0.41 2.85 10.36
C ARG A 368 1.01 2.37 10.12
N GLN A 369 1.29 1.99 8.88
CA GLN A 369 2.62 1.57 8.42
C GLN A 369 3.68 2.67 8.58
N ASP A 370 3.30 3.95 8.61
CA ASP A 370 4.21 5.07 8.88
C ASP A 370 4.49 5.30 10.38
N GLY A 371 3.93 4.45 11.25
CA GLY A 371 4.09 4.52 12.71
C GLY A 371 3.19 5.54 13.39
N LEU A 372 2.27 6.19 12.66
CA LEU A 372 1.27 7.06 13.25
C LEU A 372 0.19 6.24 13.95
N VAL A 373 -0.15 6.66 15.17
CA VAL A 373 -1.18 6.06 16.02
C VAL A 373 -2.38 7.00 16.08
N PHE A 374 -3.57 6.45 15.92
CA PHE A 374 -4.84 7.17 16.04
C PHE A 374 -5.74 6.44 17.03
N ASP A 375 -6.26 7.17 18.01
CA ASP A 375 -7.32 6.67 18.88
C ASP A 375 -8.64 6.63 18.10
N LEU A 376 -9.43 5.60 18.36
CA LEU A 376 -10.71 5.36 17.71
C LEU A 376 -11.81 5.27 18.76
N ASP A 377 -12.97 5.86 18.45
CA ASP A 377 -14.16 5.74 19.29
C ASP A 377 -14.70 4.31 19.29
N GLU A 378 -14.55 3.59 18.17
CA GLU A 378 -15.01 2.22 18.04
C GLU A 378 -14.02 1.22 18.68
N ARG A 379 -14.53 0.12 19.23
CA ARG A 379 -13.71 -0.91 19.91
C ARG A 379 -13.04 -1.87 18.92
N VAL A 380 -12.13 -1.32 18.13
CA VAL A 380 -11.39 -2.05 17.11
C VAL A 380 -9.92 -1.70 17.16
N VAL A 381 -9.09 -2.73 17.03
CA VAL A 381 -7.64 -2.60 16.95
C VAL A 381 -7.26 -2.82 15.49
N ARG A 382 -6.62 -1.83 14.85
CA ARG A 382 -6.25 -1.89 13.43
C ARG A 382 -4.76 -1.68 13.24
N PHE A 383 -4.04 -2.74 12.89
CA PHE A 383 -2.61 -2.70 12.58
C PHE A 383 -2.39 -2.92 11.07
N GLU A 384 -1.78 -1.96 10.39
CA GLU A 384 -1.46 -2.12 8.95
C GLU A 384 -0.32 -3.16 8.72
N GLU A 385 0.52 -3.39 9.74
CA GLU A 385 1.60 -4.38 9.73
C GLU A 385 1.46 -5.38 10.89
N ASN A 386 2.07 -6.56 10.76
CA ASN A 386 1.97 -7.63 11.75
C ASN A 386 3.23 -7.81 12.61
N SER A 387 4.27 -6.99 12.44
CA SER A 387 5.51 -7.12 13.22
C SER A 387 5.35 -6.43 14.58
N CYS A 388 5.62 -7.13 15.67
CA CYS A 388 5.46 -6.58 17.02
C CYS A 388 6.42 -5.41 17.28
N HIS A 389 7.64 -5.45 16.73
CA HIS A 389 8.65 -4.43 17.00
C HIS A 389 8.21 -3.01 16.52
N PRO A 390 7.83 -2.79 15.24
CA PRO A 390 7.29 -1.50 14.79
C PRO A 390 6.03 -1.06 15.53
N LEU A 391 5.14 -2.00 15.87
CA LEU A 391 3.93 -1.71 16.63
C LEU A 391 4.27 -1.18 18.02
N LEU A 392 5.16 -1.86 18.75
CA LEU A 392 5.63 -1.42 20.06
C LEU A 392 6.37 -0.09 19.98
N VAL A 393 7.21 0.14 18.95
CA VAL A 393 7.84 1.45 18.74
C VAL A 393 6.81 2.57 18.64
N SER A 394 5.71 2.32 17.94
CA SER A 394 4.65 3.32 17.72
C SER A 394 3.83 3.55 18.98
N LEU A 395 3.49 2.48 19.70
CA LEU A 395 2.65 2.50 20.90
C LEU A 395 3.42 2.87 22.18
N TRP A 396 4.75 2.78 22.19
CA TRP A 396 5.55 2.94 23.41
C TRP A 396 5.35 4.30 24.07
N LYS A 397 5.25 5.36 23.27
CA LYS A 397 5.13 6.72 23.79
C LYS A 397 3.91 6.88 24.71
N ASP A 398 2.81 6.23 24.36
CA ASP A 398 1.53 6.42 25.05
C ASP A 398 1.25 5.27 26.04
N HIS A 399 1.79 4.08 25.80
CA HIS A 399 1.51 2.88 26.61
C HIS A 399 2.73 2.24 27.28
N GLY A 400 3.94 2.80 27.14
CA GLY A 400 5.16 2.20 27.67
C GLY A 400 5.17 2.06 29.19
N PHE A 401 4.59 3.02 29.91
CA PHE A 401 4.43 2.92 31.37
C PHE A 401 3.51 1.77 31.77
N ILE A 402 2.42 1.53 31.04
CA ILE A 402 1.48 0.43 31.29
C ILE A 402 2.23 -0.91 31.20
N VAL A 403 3.05 -1.08 30.15
CA VAL A 403 3.88 -2.28 29.97
C VAL A 403 4.86 -2.46 31.15
N LEU A 404 5.55 -1.39 31.56
CA LEU A 404 6.50 -1.44 32.68
C LEU A 404 5.82 -1.77 34.02
N GLU A 405 4.64 -1.22 34.27
CA GLU A 405 3.88 -1.46 35.50
C GLU A 405 3.32 -2.88 35.54
N GLU A 406 2.55 -3.28 34.52
CA GLU A 406 1.79 -4.54 34.56
C GLU A 406 2.68 -5.77 34.33
N MET A 407 3.64 -5.71 33.42
CA MET A 407 4.50 -6.88 33.15
C MET A 407 5.66 -6.99 34.15
N PHE A 408 6.17 -5.86 34.65
CA PHE A 408 7.43 -5.83 35.39
C PHE A 408 7.30 -5.32 36.82
N GLY A 409 6.16 -4.73 37.20
CA GLY A 409 5.94 -4.13 38.53
C GLY A 409 6.75 -2.85 38.76
N LEU A 410 7.24 -2.23 37.69
CA LEU A 410 8.09 -1.04 37.77
C LEU A 410 7.23 0.22 37.81
N THR A 411 7.43 1.04 38.84
CA THR A 411 6.71 2.32 39.02
C THR A 411 7.67 3.42 39.46
N GLY A 412 7.23 4.68 39.36
CA GLY A 412 8.01 5.84 39.82
C GLY A 412 9.26 6.13 38.97
N THR A 413 10.32 6.62 39.61
CA THR A 413 11.52 7.15 38.94
C THR A 413 12.28 6.11 38.14
N GLU A 414 12.28 4.85 38.59
CA GLU A 414 12.95 3.76 37.87
C GLU A 414 12.24 3.47 36.52
N ALA A 415 10.91 3.43 36.53
CA ALA A 415 10.12 3.28 35.31
C ALA A 415 10.34 4.44 34.34
N GLU A 416 10.38 5.69 34.84
CA GLU A 416 10.63 6.89 34.02
C GLU A 416 11.99 6.85 33.31
N GLU A 417 13.03 6.41 34.01
CA GLU A 417 14.36 6.26 33.43
C GLU A 417 14.39 5.22 32.31
N ILE A 418 13.80 4.04 32.55
CA ILE A 418 13.76 2.94 31.57
C ILE A 418 12.93 3.35 30.35
N TYR A 419 11.75 3.91 30.60
CA TYR A 419 10.87 4.45 29.57
C TYR A 419 11.59 5.46 28.66
N SER A 420 12.26 6.45 29.26
CA SER A 420 12.96 7.51 28.55
C SER A 420 14.17 6.98 27.77
N LYS A 421 14.94 6.05 28.37
CA LYS A 421 16.07 5.39 27.70
C LYS A 421 15.62 4.64 26.46
N GLN A 422 14.53 3.87 26.55
CA GLN A 422 14.01 3.11 25.41
C GLN A 422 13.45 4.02 24.31
N LEU A 423 12.76 5.10 24.68
CA LEU A 423 12.24 6.10 23.75
C LEU A 423 13.38 6.79 22.95
N GLN A 424 14.54 7.00 23.58
CA GLN A 424 15.70 7.65 22.93
C GLN A 424 16.61 6.68 22.16
N ARG A 425 16.96 5.52 22.76
CA ARG A 425 17.99 4.61 22.20
C ARG A 425 17.47 3.58 21.20
N LYS A 426 16.15 3.47 21.00
CA LYS A 426 15.52 2.58 19.99
C LYS A 426 16.15 1.18 19.93
N GLN A 427 16.45 0.58 21.08
CA GLN A 427 16.87 -0.83 21.11
C GLN A 427 15.71 -1.68 20.57
N GLY A 428 16.04 -2.79 19.90
CA GLY A 428 15.02 -3.75 19.47
C GLY A 428 14.20 -4.25 20.66
N PHE A 429 12.87 -4.15 20.58
CA PHE A 429 11.96 -4.41 21.70
C PHE A 429 12.11 -5.83 22.26
N GLY A 430 12.24 -6.85 21.40
CA GLY A 430 12.49 -8.22 21.87
C GLY A 430 13.76 -8.39 22.70
N ALA A 431 14.84 -7.67 22.39
CA ALA A 431 16.06 -7.70 23.19
C ALA A 431 15.89 -6.91 24.50
N PHE A 432 15.30 -5.72 24.40
CA PHE A 432 15.04 -4.84 25.53
C PHE A 432 14.15 -5.49 26.60
N LEU A 433 13.00 -6.05 26.21
CA LEU A 433 12.05 -6.67 27.14
C LEU A 433 12.66 -7.90 27.82
N ARG A 434 13.39 -8.72 27.07
CA ARG A 434 14.08 -9.89 27.61
C ARG A 434 15.19 -9.51 28.61
N GLU A 435 15.98 -8.50 28.27
CA GLU A 435 17.03 -7.98 29.16
C GLU A 435 16.43 -7.42 30.45
N LEU A 436 15.34 -6.65 30.35
CA LEU A 436 14.62 -6.11 31.50
C LEU A 436 14.07 -7.22 32.40
N LYS A 437 13.44 -8.24 31.81
CA LYS A 437 12.92 -9.43 32.51
C LYS A 437 14.03 -10.15 33.28
N ASN A 438 15.17 -10.38 32.63
CA ASN A 438 16.31 -11.03 33.23
C ASN A 438 16.87 -10.22 34.39
N ASN A 439 17.10 -8.92 34.21
CA ASN A 439 17.63 -8.03 35.25
C ASN A 439 16.71 -7.99 36.48
N LEU A 440 15.40 -7.90 36.28
CA LEU A 440 14.42 -7.96 37.37
C LEU A 440 14.39 -9.32 38.06
N SER A 441 14.48 -10.41 37.31
CA SER A 441 14.54 -11.75 37.90
C SER A 441 15.79 -11.92 38.77
N THR A 442 16.93 -11.38 38.34
CA THR A 442 18.18 -11.38 39.09
C THR A 442 18.07 -10.50 40.32
N ALA A 443 17.55 -9.27 40.20
CA ALA A 443 17.34 -8.37 41.33
C ALA A 443 16.44 -8.99 42.40
N LYS A 444 15.29 -9.56 42.00
CA LYS A 444 14.37 -10.27 42.93
C LYS A 444 15.06 -11.43 43.65
N LYS A 445 15.90 -12.20 42.95
CA LYS A 445 16.68 -13.29 43.57
C LYS A 445 17.71 -12.75 44.57
N LEU A 446 18.37 -11.64 44.25
CA LEU A 446 19.32 -10.99 45.15
C LEU A 446 18.64 -10.37 46.38
N ASP A 447 17.40 -9.92 46.27
CA ASP A 447 16.61 -9.41 47.41
C ASP A 447 16.17 -10.52 48.39
N LEU A 448 16.18 -11.79 47.97
CA LEU A 448 15.94 -12.91 48.88
C LEU A 448 17.09 -13.11 49.89
N LEU A 449 18.29 -12.59 49.59
CA LEU A 449 19.44 -12.68 50.48
C LEU A 449 19.17 -11.84 51.76
N PRO A 450 19.32 -12.42 52.97
CA PRO A 450 18.78 -11.82 54.20
C PRO A 450 19.31 -10.43 54.56
N TRP A 451 20.59 -10.12 54.35
CA TRP A 451 21.17 -8.84 54.76
C TRP A 451 21.36 -7.89 53.59
N SER A 452 21.09 -6.60 53.79
CA SER A 452 21.42 -5.55 52.82
C SER A 452 22.91 -5.19 52.85
N HIS A 453 23.44 -4.64 51.75
CA HIS A 453 24.84 -4.22 51.63
C HIS A 453 25.29 -3.19 52.70
N THR A 454 24.35 -2.55 53.42
CA THR A 454 24.65 -1.53 54.44
C THR A 454 24.61 -2.03 55.88
N SER A 455 24.10 -3.25 56.14
CA SER A 455 23.89 -3.75 57.50
C SER A 455 25.05 -4.58 58.07
N LEU A 456 25.99 -5.06 57.23
CA LEU A 456 27.05 -5.96 57.68
C LEU A 456 28.37 -5.20 58.00
N PRO A 457 29.10 -5.58 59.07
CA PRO A 457 30.44 -5.05 59.34
C PRO A 457 31.50 -5.64 58.38
N GLN A 458 32.63 -4.97 58.24
CA GLN A 458 33.80 -5.58 57.58
C GLN A 458 34.35 -6.74 58.43
N PRO A 459 34.75 -7.87 57.82
CA PRO A 459 34.85 -8.13 56.38
C PRO A 459 33.60 -8.78 55.74
N LEU A 460 32.52 -8.99 56.49
CA LEU A 460 31.31 -9.68 56.02
C LEU A 460 30.55 -8.90 54.95
N SER A 461 30.54 -7.57 55.03
CA SER A 461 30.00 -6.72 53.96
C SER A 461 30.70 -6.95 52.62
N PHE A 462 31.99 -7.29 52.65
CA PHE A 462 32.74 -7.60 51.43
C PHE A 462 32.43 -9.01 50.92
N ALA A 463 32.21 -9.98 51.82
CA ALA A 463 31.72 -11.31 51.45
C ALA A 463 30.34 -11.24 50.78
N ASP A 464 29.37 -10.55 51.39
CA ASP A 464 28.04 -10.34 50.82
C ASP A 464 28.11 -9.63 49.45
N LYS A 465 28.96 -8.60 49.33
CA LYS A 465 29.20 -7.92 48.05
C LYS A 465 29.74 -8.86 46.97
N LEU A 466 30.65 -9.77 47.30
CA LEU A 466 31.19 -10.76 46.38
C LEU A 466 30.11 -11.78 45.97
N ILE A 467 29.32 -12.27 46.92
CA ILE A 467 28.19 -13.19 46.68
C ILE A 467 27.17 -12.55 45.74
N ARG A 468 26.74 -11.31 46.04
CA ARG A 468 25.77 -10.57 45.22
C ARG A 468 26.31 -10.31 43.82
N LYS A 469 27.56 -9.89 43.70
CA LYS A 469 28.21 -9.70 42.39
C LYS A 469 28.38 -11.01 41.62
N ALA A 470 28.65 -12.13 42.29
CA ALA A 470 28.70 -13.44 41.64
C ALA A 470 27.33 -13.94 41.21
N GLY A 471 26.26 -13.62 41.96
CA GLY A 471 24.88 -13.90 41.58
C GLY A 471 24.42 -13.11 40.35
N ASP A 472 24.92 -11.87 40.20
CA ASP A 472 24.57 -10.97 39.08
C ASP A 472 25.43 -11.22 37.82
N ASP A 473 26.75 -11.11 37.96
CA ASP A 473 27.72 -11.10 36.87
C ASP A 473 28.47 -12.46 36.71
N GLY A 474 28.16 -13.45 37.54
CA GLY A 474 28.90 -14.71 37.64
C GLY A 474 30.23 -14.60 38.43
N VAL A 475 30.70 -15.72 38.96
CA VAL A 475 31.90 -15.79 39.84
C VAL A 475 33.16 -15.18 39.18
N ALA A 476 33.35 -15.36 37.87
CA ALA A 476 34.54 -14.85 37.17
C ALA A 476 34.70 -13.32 37.27
N SER A 477 33.60 -12.57 37.33
CA SER A 477 33.61 -11.10 37.43
C SER A 477 34.14 -10.61 38.79
N THR A 478 34.00 -11.43 39.83
CA THR A 478 34.34 -11.10 41.22
C THR A 478 35.83 -11.17 41.53
N VAL A 479 36.60 -11.91 40.71
CA VAL A 479 38.04 -12.11 40.88
C VAL A 479 38.78 -10.77 40.93
N SER A 480 38.42 -9.83 40.05
CA SER A 480 39.02 -8.49 40.03
C SER A 480 38.70 -7.66 41.28
N LEU A 481 37.52 -7.88 41.88
CA LEU A 481 37.07 -7.19 43.08
C LEU A 481 37.77 -7.76 44.31
N ALA A 482 37.81 -9.10 44.43
CA ALA A 482 38.50 -9.83 45.50
C ALA A 482 39.98 -9.42 45.62
N ARG A 483 40.67 -9.20 44.48
CA ARG A 483 42.07 -8.74 44.42
C ARG A 483 42.31 -7.34 45.00
N LYS A 484 41.29 -6.47 45.05
CA LYS A 484 41.42 -5.06 45.44
C LYS A 484 41.12 -4.82 46.93
N GLY A 485 40.73 -5.86 47.67
CA GLY A 485 40.49 -5.78 49.11
C GLY A 485 41.72 -5.29 49.86
N LYS A 486 41.51 -4.59 50.99
CA LYS A 486 42.58 -4.10 51.88
C LYS A 486 42.29 -4.55 53.32
N GLY A 487 43.32 -4.84 54.09
CA GLY A 487 43.15 -5.27 55.48
C GLY A 487 42.34 -6.58 55.57
N LEU A 488 41.29 -6.60 56.39
CA LEU A 488 40.42 -7.78 56.53
C LEU A 488 39.71 -8.15 55.22
N ASP A 489 39.41 -7.19 54.34
CA ASP A 489 38.82 -7.48 53.03
C ASP A 489 39.82 -8.19 52.10
N ALA A 490 41.13 -8.02 52.32
CA ALA A 490 42.16 -8.77 51.58
C ALA A 490 42.18 -10.25 52.01
N ALA A 491 42.00 -10.53 53.31
CA ALA A 491 41.85 -11.89 53.82
C ALA A 491 40.56 -12.55 53.30
N MET A 492 39.45 -11.81 53.25
CA MET A 492 38.19 -12.29 52.68
C MET A 492 38.28 -12.51 51.17
N GLY A 493 38.96 -11.61 50.46
CA GLY A 493 39.25 -11.76 49.03
C GLY A 493 40.10 -13.00 48.75
N TRP A 494 41.08 -13.31 49.60
CA TRP A 494 41.85 -14.56 49.51
C TRP A 494 40.96 -15.79 49.74
N ALA A 495 40.16 -15.79 50.82
CA ALA A 495 39.22 -16.87 51.13
C ALA A 495 38.29 -17.17 49.94
N TRP A 496 37.74 -16.12 49.32
CA TRP A 496 36.88 -16.21 48.14
C TRP A 496 37.59 -16.82 46.92
N LEU A 497 38.84 -16.45 46.66
CA LEU A 497 39.63 -17.04 45.57
C LEU A 497 39.93 -18.53 45.81
N VAL A 498 40.15 -18.93 47.07
CA VAL A 498 40.36 -20.34 47.45
C VAL A 498 39.07 -21.14 47.27
N VAL A 499 37.92 -20.64 47.75
CA VAL A 499 36.58 -21.25 47.59
C VAL A 499 36.24 -21.56 46.13
N HIS A 500 36.77 -20.79 45.19
CA HIS A 500 36.49 -20.94 43.76
C HIS A 500 37.66 -21.50 42.92
N ASP A 501 38.72 -22.02 43.55
CA ASP A 501 39.90 -22.55 42.87
C ASP A 501 40.54 -21.55 41.88
N ARG A 502 40.60 -20.26 42.25
CA ARG A 502 41.15 -19.16 41.42
C ARG A 502 42.47 -18.59 41.96
N THR A 503 43.23 -19.38 42.72
CA THR A 503 44.41 -18.91 43.49
C THR A 503 45.73 -18.90 42.70
N GLU A 504 45.87 -19.74 41.68
CA GLU A 504 47.16 -20.08 41.04
C GLU A 504 47.91 -18.87 40.44
N SER A 505 47.20 -17.83 39.98
CA SER A 505 47.81 -16.66 39.34
C SER A 505 47.95 -15.42 40.25
N ASP A 506 47.37 -15.45 41.45
CA ASP A 506 47.16 -14.26 42.28
C ASP A 506 47.69 -14.37 43.72
N ALA A 507 48.18 -15.54 44.15
CA ALA A 507 48.69 -15.77 45.49
C ALA A 507 49.81 -14.80 45.93
N TRP A 508 50.59 -14.29 44.98
CA TRP A 508 51.67 -13.31 45.25
C TRP A 508 51.15 -11.90 45.61
N ARG A 509 49.88 -11.58 45.31
CA ARG A 509 49.28 -10.26 45.58
C ARG A 509 48.83 -10.08 47.04
N PHE A 510 48.73 -11.17 47.79
CA PHE A 510 48.27 -11.18 49.18
C PHE A 510 49.47 -11.39 50.12
N ASP A 511 49.55 -10.60 51.18
CA ASP A 511 50.56 -10.79 52.22
C ASP A 511 50.30 -12.07 53.03
N SER A 512 51.32 -12.59 53.71
CA SER A 512 51.20 -13.85 54.47
C SER A 512 50.07 -13.79 55.48
N ALA A 513 49.94 -12.68 56.22
CA ALA A 513 48.94 -12.54 57.26
C ALA A 513 47.49 -12.57 56.72
N SER A 514 47.25 -12.01 55.53
CA SER A 514 45.92 -12.10 54.89
C SER A 514 45.64 -13.49 54.35
N ARG A 515 46.66 -14.20 53.83
CA ARG A 515 46.50 -15.58 53.35
C ARG A 515 46.22 -16.55 54.48
N ASP A 516 46.95 -16.44 55.57
CA ASP A 516 46.76 -17.28 56.76
C ASP A 516 45.33 -17.06 57.32
N LYS A 517 44.95 -15.80 57.59
CA LYS A 517 43.60 -15.46 58.08
C LYS A 517 42.49 -15.86 57.11
N GLY A 518 42.67 -15.60 55.82
CA GLY A 518 41.67 -15.93 54.81
C GLY A 518 41.49 -17.44 54.66
N SER A 519 42.56 -18.22 54.79
CA SER A 519 42.50 -19.69 54.71
C SER A 519 41.66 -20.28 55.85
N ASP A 520 41.69 -19.68 57.04
CA ASP A 520 40.83 -20.08 58.17
C ASP A 520 39.34 -19.83 57.89
N TRP A 521 39.02 -18.85 57.03
CA TRP A 521 37.63 -18.46 56.72
C TRP A 521 37.02 -19.30 55.60
N VAL A 522 37.83 -20.01 54.82
CA VAL A 522 37.40 -20.78 53.64
C VAL A 522 36.24 -21.74 53.93
N PRO A 523 36.26 -22.58 54.99
CA PRO A 523 35.15 -23.51 55.23
C PRO A 523 33.83 -22.78 55.49
N ALA A 524 33.86 -21.68 56.26
CA ALA A 524 32.67 -20.90 56.57
C ALA A 524 32.14 -20.12 55.37
N LEU A 525 33.05 -19.57 54.55
CA LEU A 525 32.68 -18.87 53.32
C LEU A 525 32.15 -19.83 52.25
N GLN A 526 32.67 -21.06 52.19
CA GLN A 526 32.16 -22.12 51.31
C GLN A 526 30.70 -22.46 51.64
N MET A 527 30.40 -22.70 52.92
CA MET A 527 29.01 -22.97 53.38
C MET A 527 28.08 -21.78 53.08
N LEU A 528 28.58 -20.55 53.26
CA LEU A 528 27.83 -19.34 52.94
C LEU A 528 27.55 -19.22 51.43
N TRP A 529 28.52 -19.52 50.57
CA TRP A 529 28.33 -19.51 49.12
C TRP A 529 27.38 -20.60 48.65
N GLU A 530 27.47 -21.81 49.20
CA GLU A 530 26.58 -22.93 48.84
C GLU A 530 25.13 -22.61 49.21
N SER A 531 24.87 -22.11 50.42
CA SER A 531 23.54 -21.67 50.83
C SER A 531 23.04 -20.48 49.99
N ALA A 532 23.91 -19.53 49.63
CA ALA A 532 23.57 -18.44 48.72
C ALA A 532 23.14 -18.98 47.35
N THR A 533 23.88 -19.96 46.82
CA THR A 533 23.61 -20.55 45.51
C THR A 533 22.25 -21.24 45.50
N LYS A 534 21.90 -21.96 46.56
CA LYS A 534 20.57 -22.58 46.72
C LYS A 534 19.44 -21.54 46.74
N ILE A 535 19.65 -20.40 47.41
CA ILE A 535 18.68 -19.28 47.42
C ILE A 535 18.52 -18.72 45.99
N LEU A 536 19.63 -18.52 45.27
CA LEU A 536 19.63 -17.92 43.93
C LEU A 536 19.12 -18.88 42.82
N SER A 537 19.24 -20.20 43.02
CA SER A 537 18.66 -21.22 42.15
C SER A 537 17.17 -21.50 42.45
N GLY A 538 16.68 -21.11 43.64
CA GLY A 538 15.27 -21.18 44.03
C GLY A 538 14.87 -22.49 44.71
N ASP A 539 15.82 -23.23 45.28
CA ASP A 539 15.61 -24.65 45.61
C ASP A 539 15.09 -24.97 47.01
N ASP A 540 15.10 -24.09 48.01
CA ASP A 540 14.49 -24.44 49.29
C ASP A 540 14.28 -23.27 50.26
N SER A 541 13.15 -23.26 50.95
CA SER A 541 12.84 -22.33 52.06
C SER A 541 13.78 -22.52 53.25
N SER A 542 14.32 -23.72 53.44
CA SER A 542 15.34 -24.04 54.45
C SER A 542 16.69 -23.34 54.21
N SER A 543 16.97 -22.94 52.97
CA SER A 543 18.25 -22.34 52.56
C SER A 543 18.48 -20.95 53.15
N ARG A 544 17.41 -20.24 53.53
CA ARG A 544 17.51 -18.92 54.18
C ARG A 544 18.13 -19.03 55.57
N ASP A 545 17.69 -20.00 56.36
CA ASP A 545 18.22 -20.23 57.71
C ASP A 545 19.66 -20.77 57.65
N GLU A 546 19.97 -21.63 56.67
CA GLU A 546 21.35 -22.09 56.40
C GLU A 546 22.29 -20.92 56.06
N TYR A 547 21.83 -19.96 55.25
CA TYR A 547 22.59 -18.77 54.92
C TYR A 547 22.84 -17.90 56.16
N ILE A 548 21.82 -17.70 57.00
CA ILE A 548 21.92 -16.94 58.26
C ILE A 548 22.95 -17.59 59.19
N GLN A 549 22.85 -18.89 59.43
CA GLN A 549 23.78 -19.64 60.28
C GLN A 549 25.21 -19.61 59.73
N SER A 550 25.36 -19.73 58.40
CA SER A 550 26.68 -19.66 57.75
C SER A 550 27.31 -18.27 57.87
N MET A 551 26.50 -17.22 57.77
CA MET A 551 26.95 -15.83 57.95
C MET A 551 27.35 -15.56 59.40
N GLU A 552 26.60 -16.07 60.39
CA GLU A 552 26.94 -15.97 61.81
C GLU A 552 28.25 -16.71 62.14
N LYS A 553 28.44 -17.91 61.58
CA LYS A 553 29.68 -18.67 61.72
C LYS A 553 30.88 -17.97 61.09
N LEU A 554 30.68 -17.36 59.91
CA LEU A 554 31.72 -16.54 59.28
C LEU A 554 32.03 -15.30 60.14
N ALA A 555 31.03 -14.70 60.79
CA ALA A 555 31.21 -13.58 61.71
C ALA A 555 32.04 -13.94 62.95
N GLU A 556 31.79 -15.12 63.53
CA GLU A 556 32.52 -15.63 64.69
C GLU A 556 34.00 -15.86 64.35
N ILE A 557 34.28 -16.56 63.24
CA ILE A 557 35.65 -16.93 62.84
C ILE A 557 36.44 -15.71 62.33
N SER A 558 35.77 -14.75 61.68
CA SER A 558 36.42 -13.51 61.22
C SER A 558 36.61 -12.46 62.32
N GLY A 559 36.03 -12.67 63.50
CA GLY A 559 36.09 -11.71 64.61
C GLY A 559 35.25 -10.46 64.40
N ALA A 560 34.26 -10.50 63.49
CA ALA A 560 33.38 -9.38 63.16
C ALA A 560 32.32 -9.09 64.25
N GLY A 561 32.16 -10.00 65.23
CA GLY A 561 31.26 -9.84 66.37
C GLY A 561 29.83 -10.32 66.10
N LYS A 562 28.93 -10.07 67.06
CA LYS A 562 27.52 -10.50 66.97
C LYS A 562 26.77 -9.66 65.94
N LEU A 563 26.20 -10.33 64.94
CA LEU A 563 25.38 -9.70 63.91
C LEU A 563 24.02 -9.25 64.46
N THR A 564 23.49 -8.16 63.93
CA THR A 564 22.07 -7.85 64.06
C THR A 564 21.27 -8.80 63.19
N SER A 565 20.17 -9.32 63.72
CA SER A 565 19.24 -10.15 62.95
C SER A 565 18.79 -9.41 61.68
N PRO A 566 18.74 -10.11 60.53
CA PRO A 566 18.47 -9.52 59.22
C PRO A 566 17.08 -8.91 59.09
#